data_AF-A0A1E8D0C5-F1
#
_entry.id   AF-A0A1E8D0C5-F1
#
_cell.length_a   1.000
_cell.length_b   1.000
_cell.length_c   1.000
_cell.angle_alpha   90.00
_cell.angle_beta   90.00
_cell.angle_gamma   90.00
#
_symmetry.space_group_name_H-M   'P 1'
#
loop_
_entity.id
_entity.type
_entity.pdbx_description
1 polymer ?
#
loop_
_entity_poly.entity_id
_entity_poly.type
_entity_poly.pdbx_seq_one_letter_code
_entity_poly.pdbx_strand_id
1 'polypeptide(L)'
;MEMPDRDDIRGWMLETLRGDLALGDEVDEALAANPDEYMLELDSKTAEFLLVKIEILTGINLPAPADLGPEQYASLGSLIDVALKGVQ
;
A
#
# COMPACT_ATOMS: atom_id res chain seq x y z
N MET A 1 14.83 12.24 11.27
CA MET A 1 13.95 11.83 10.16
C MET A 1 12.55 11.98 10.68
N GLU A 2 11.70 12.73 9.98
CA GLU A 2 10.28 12.81 10.32
C GLU A 2 9.64 11.44 10.03
N MET A 3 8.74 10.98 10.90
CA MET A 3 8.01 9.74 10.65
C MET A 3 7.03 9.95 9.49
N PRO A 4 6.95 9.02 8.53
CA PRO A 4 6.00 9.16 7.43
C PRO A 4 4.58 9.11 7.96
N ASP A 5 3.73 9.97 7.41
CA ASP A 5 2.31 9.98 7.72
C ASP A 5 1.50 9.13 6.72
N ARG A 6 0.17 9.20 6.83
CA ARG A 6 -0.71 8.41 5.96
C ARG A 6 -0.56 8.80 4.49
N ASP A 7 -0.39 10.08 4.20
CA ASP A 7 -0.35 10.59 2.84
C ASP A 7 0.98 10.24 2.17
N ASP A 8 2.08 10.23 2.95
CA ASP A 8 3.38 9.71 2.50
C ASP A 8 3.28 8.24 2.07
N ILE A 9 2.76 7.37 2.96
CA ILE A 9 2.61 5.94 2.70
C ILE A 9 1.68 5.69 1.51
N ARG A 10 0.55 6.41 1.44
CA ARG A 10 -0.39 6.34 0.33
C ARG A 10 0.28 6.74 -0.99
N GLY A 11 1.04 7.82 -0.99
CA GLY A 11 1.78 8.31 -2.16
C GLY A 11 2.75 7.26 -2.69
N TRP A 12 3.56 6.67 -1.82
CA TRP A 12 4.55 5.65 -2.20
C TRP A 12 3.90 4.37 -2.75
N MET A 13 2.81 3.90 -2.15
CA MET A 13 2.12 2.72 -2.66
C MET A 13 1.47 2.98 -4.03
N LEU A 14 0.87 4.16 -4.25
CA LEU A 14 0.29 4.53 -5.55
C LEU A 14 1.36 4.68 -6.64
N GLU A 15 2.51 5.30 -6.31
CA GLU A 15 3.65 5.39 -7.24
C GLU A 15 4.14 3.99 -7.64
N THR A 16 4.20 3.08 -6.67
CA THR A 16 4.62 1.69 -6.88
C THR A 16 3.62 0.91 -7.76
N LEU A 17 2.31 1.07 -7.53
CA LEU A 17 1.28 0.45 -8.37
C LEU A 17 1.36 0.95 -9.81
N ARG A 18 1.51 2.27 -9.99
CA ARG A 18 1.59 2.89 -11.33
C ARG A 18 2.85 2.50 -12.10
N GLY A 19 4.00 2.61 -11.44
CA GLY A 19 5.31 2.46 -12.07
C GLY A 19 5.85 1.04 -12.06
N ASP A 20 6.01 0.48 -10.86
CA ASP A 20 6.73 -0.79 -10.66
C ASP A 20 5.88 -2.00 -11.08
N LEU A 21 4.55 -1.94 -10.86
CA LEU A 21 3.61 -3.00 -11.27
C LEU A 21 2.95 -2.73 -12.62
N ALA A 22 3.22 -1.58 -13.25
CA ALA A 22 2.66 -1.17 -14.54
C ALA A 22 1.11 -1.19 -14.59
N LEU A 23 0.45 -0.93 -13.46
CA LEU A 23 -1.01 -0.83 -13.34
C LEU A 23 -1.52 0.62 -13.52
N GLY A 24 -0.72 1.50 -14.15
CA GLY A 24 -0.97 2.95 -14.20
C GLY A 24 -2.39 3.35 -14.62
N ASP A 25 -2.87 2.81 -15.75
CA ASP A 25 -4.20 3.16 -16.28
C ASP A 25 -5.33 2.70 -15.35
N GLU A 26 -5.24 1.47 -14.80
CA GLU A 26 -6.21 0.94 -13.84
C GLU A 26 -6.20 1.73 -12.52
N VAL A 27 -5.01 2.16 -12.09
CA VAL A 27 -4.85 3.01 -10.90
C VAL A 27 -5.54 4.35 -11.09
N ASP A 28 -5.31 4.99 -12.23
CA ASP A 28 -5.86 6.31 -12.48
C ASP A 28 -7.38 6.26 -12.72
N GLU A 29 -7.90 5.22 -13.36
CA GLU A 29 -9.35 5.00 -13.51
C GLU A 29 -10.05 4.80 -12.17
N ALA A 30 -9.52 3.95 -11.29
CA ALA A 30 -10.12 3.71 -9.98
C ALA A 30 -10.05 4.94 -9.07
N LEU A 31 -8.95 5.72 -9.12
CA LEU A 31 -8.86 7.01 -8.40
C LEU A 31 -9.79 8.08 -8.98
N ALA A 32 -10.04 8.08 -10.29
CA ALA A 32 -11.01 8.99 -10.89
C ALA A 32 -12.45 8.67 -10.49
N ALA A 33 -12.77 7.38 -10.31
CA ALA A 33 -14.08 6.92 -9.87
C ALA A 33 -14.32 7.17 -8.38
N ASN A 34 -13.32 6.92 -7.53
CA ASN A 34 -13.35 7.19 -6.09
C ASN A 34 -12.00 7.78 -5.64
N PRO A 35 -11.89 9.12 -5.58
CA PRO A 35 -10.65 9.80 -5.19
C PRO A 35 -10.16 9.41 -3.79
N ASP A 36 -11.10 9.16 -2.88
CA ASP A 36 -10.81 8.86 -1.48
C ASP A 36 -10.53 7.37 -1.23
N GLU A 37 -11.05 6.49 -2.08
CA GLU A 37 -10.95 5.04 -1.93
C GLU A 37 -10.34 4.39 -3.17
N TYR A 38 -9.04 4.12 -3.09
CA TYR A 38 -8.42 3.15 -4.00
C TYR A 38 -8.74 1.73 -3.52
N MET A 39 -9.92 1.23 -3.87
CA MET A 39 -10.30 -0.17 -3.62
C MET A 39 -9.85 -1.05 -4.78
N LEU A 40 -8.55 -1.34 -4.83
CA LEU A 40 -8.11 -2.56 -5.50
C LEU A 40 -8.23 -3.70 -4.49
N GLU A 41 -8.93 -4.78 -4.83
CA GLU A 41 -8.78 -6.04 -4.11
C GLU A 41 -7.34 -6.51 -4.35
N LEU A 42 -6.46 -6.25 -3.38
CA LEU A 42 -5.05 -6.65 -3.51
C LEU A 42 -4.94 -8.15 -3.29
N ASP A 43 -4.37 -8.84 -4.27
CA ASP A 43 -3.91 -10.20 -4.02
C ASP A 43 -2.73 -10.19 -3.02
N SER A 44 -2.45 -11.34 -2.43
CA SER A 44 -1.40 -11.45 -1.40
C SER A 44 -0.02 -11.05 -1.93
N LYS A 45 0.26 -11.25 -3.22
CA LYS A 45 1.56 -10.91 -3.84
C LYS A 45 1.72 -9.41 -4.01
N THR A 46 0.66 -8.73 -4.43
CA THR A 46 0.63 -7.28 -4.60
C THR A 46 0.76 -6.63 -3.23
N ALA A 47 0.02 -7.12 -2.24
CA ALA A 47 0.15 -6.65 -0.86
C ALA A 47 1.58 -6.84 -0.31
N GLU A 48 2.20 -7.99 -0.57
CA GLU A 48 3.58 -8.27 -0.15
C GLU A 48 4.55 -7.28 -0.78
N PHE A 49 4.43 -7.08 -2.09
CA PHE A 49 5.30 -6.16 -2.83
C PHE A 49 5.18 -4.71 -2.31
N LEU A 50 3.96 -4.26 -2.04
CA LEU A 50 3.73 -2.92 -1.51
C LEU A 50 4.31 -2.74 -0.11
N LEU A 51 4.15 -3.73 0.79
CA LEU A 51 4.73 -3.66 2.13
C LEU A 51 6.26 -3.66 2.07
N VAL A 52 6.88 -4.53 1.27
CA VAL A 52 8.35 -4.56 1.09
C VAL A 52 8.87 -3.22 0.57
N LYS A 53 8.14 -2.54 -0.32
CA LYS A 53 8.53 -1.20 -0.77
C LYS A 53 8.57 -0.20 0.40
N ILE A 54 7.57 -0.23 1.28
CA ILE A 54 7.57 0.62 2.48
C ILE A 54 8.73 0.26 3.40
N GLU A 55 9.05 -1.01 3.60
CA GLU A 55 10.22 -1.43 4.38
C GLU A 55 11.52 -0.82 3.83
N ILE A 56 11.70 -0.84 2.50
CA ILE A 56 12.87 -0.25 1.83
C ILE A 56 12.93 1.26 2.06
N LEU A 57 11.80 1.96 1.98
CA LEU A 57 11.75 3.42 2.09
C LEU A 57 11.92 3.91 3.54
N THR A 58 11.45 3.12 4.50
CA THR A 58 11.41 3.51 5.93
C THR A 58 12.51 2.87 6.77
N GLY A 59 13.10 1.76 6.30
CA GLY A 59 14.06 0.95 7.04
C GLY A 59 13.44 0.11 8.17
N ILE A 60 12.12 -0.05 8.17
CA ILE A 60 11.35 -0.75 9.21
C ILE A 60 10.89 -2.10 8.67
N ASN A 61 10.84 -3.13 9.53
CA ASN A 61 10.27 -4.43 9.16
C ASN A 61 8.75 -4.41 9.38
N LEU A 62 8.00 -4.74 8.34
CA LEU A 62 6.55 -4.87 8.33
C LEU A 62 6.14 -6.35 8.34
N PRO A 63 4.93 -6.69 8.80
CA PRO A 63 4.43 -8.06 8.71
C PRO A 63 4.26 -8.48 7.25
N ALA A 64 4.56 -9.74 6.92
CA ALA A 64 4.23 -10.27 5.60
C ALA A 64 2.71 -10.50 5.50
N PRO A 65 2.10 -10.47 4.30
CA PRO A 65 0.66 -10.73 4.17
C PRO A 65 0.21 -12.09 4.69
N ALA A 66 1.10 -13.09 4.74
CA ALA A 66 0.81 -14.39 5.33
C ALA A 66 0.63 -14.33 6.87
N ASP A 67 1.17 -13.30 7.51
CA ASP A 67 1.01 -13.02 8.95
C ASP A 67 -0.24 -12.18 9.24
N LEU A 68 -0.95 -11.74 8.19
CA LEU A 68 -2.13 -10.89 8.26
C LEU A 68 -3.42 -11.67 7.99
N GLY A 69 -4.52 -11.24 8.59
CA GLY A 69 -5.86 -11.66 8.18
C GLY A 69 -6.20 -11.10 6.78
N PRO A 70 -6.98 -11.83 5.95
CA PRO A 70 -7.37 -11.37 4.61
C PRO A 70 -7.96 -9.95 4.58
N GLU A 71 -8.72 -9.57 5.60
CA GLU A 71 -9.31 -8.25 5.78
C GLU A 71 -8.28 -7.11 5.90
N GLN A 72 -7.07 -7.43 6.36
CA GLN A 72 -6.01 -6.45 6.61
C GLN A 72 -5.23 -6.07 5.34
N TYR A 73 -5.36 -6.85 4.26
CA TYR A 73 -4.80 -6.53 2.95
C TYR A 73 -5.85 -6.54 1.83
N ALA A 74 -7.13 -6.66 2.14
CA ALA A 74 -8.23 -6.67 1.17
C ALA A 74 -8.38 -5.36 0.37
N SER A 75 -7.78 -4.26 0.83
CA SER A 75 -7.80 -2.96 0.15
C SER A 75 -6.52 -2.20 0.39
N LEU A 76 -6.23 -1.20 -0.47
CA LEU A 76 -5.11 -0.29 -0.25
C LEU A 76 -5.25 0.46 1.09
N GLY A 77 -6.46 0.87 1.45
CA GLY A 77 -6.73 1.56 2.72
C GLY A 77 -6.36 0.72 3.94
N SER A 78 -6.78 -0.55 3.96
CA SER A 78 -6.41 -1.51 5.01
C SER A 78 -4.89 -1.74 5.07
N LEU A 79 -4.24 -1.83 3.91
CA LEU A 79 -2.81 -2.06 3.83
C LEU A 79 -1.98 -0.85 4.29
N ILE A 80 -2.45 0.37 4.00
CA ILE A 80 -1.88 1.62 4.53
C ILE A 80 -1.96 1.63 6.06
N ASP A 81 -3.08 1.18 6.64
CA ASP A 81 -3.21 1.10 8.10
C ASP A 81 -2.23 0.11 8.73
N VAL A 82 -1.95 -1.00 8.03
CA VAL A 82 -0.93 -1.98 8.45
C VAL A 82 0.45 -1.34 8.42
N ALA A 83 0.82 -0.69 7.32
CA ALA A 83 2.10 -0.01 7.18
C ALA A 83 2.27 1.09 8.25
N LEU A 84 1.24 1.92 8.47
CA LEU A 84 1.24 2.98 9.48
C LEU A 84 1.47 2.47 10.90
N LYS A 85 0.84 1.34 11.26
CA LYS A 85 1.04 0.72 12.58
C LYS A 85 2.46 0.18 12.76
N GLY A 86 3.12 -0.21 11.68
CA GLY A 86 4.49 -0.70 11.73
C GLY A 86 5.53 0.42 11.84
N VAL A 87 5.25 1.60 11.28
CA VAL A 87 6.16 2.75 11.30
C VAL A 87 6.04 3.64 12.56
N GLN A 88 5.01 3.43 13.39
CA GLN A 88 4.76 4.13 14.66
C GLN A 88 5.33 3.39 15.87
#